data_AF-A0A1M7BPK7-F1
#
_entry.id   AF-A0A1M7BPK7-F1
#
_cell.length_a   1.000
_cell.length_b   1.000
_cell.length_c   1.000
_cell.angle_alpha   90.00
_cell.angle_beta   90.00
_cell.angle_gamma   90.00
#
_symmetry.space_group_name_H-M   'P 1'
#
loop_
_entity.id
_entity.type
_entity.pdbx_description
1 polymer ?
#
loop_
_entity_poly.entity_id
_entity_poly.type
_entity_poly.pdbx_seq_one_letter_code
_entity_poly.pdbx_strand_id
1 'polypeptide(L)'
;MSLALYTSKTKIMSEEKKPKTKKETRKRRKFPTSPIDEVLEFAKSVYKFGAGNKVRRLSLFDEIGKSPDSGPTRTLITNSGKYGLTKGSYGAEFLELTPKGKQAVNDDIDELTRRKAQIQLAITDHPVYLNLYETYVGNKIPSRQVMIDFVKEYVEDCPESEATKIVNTFIVNAQHLGVLQTIAGAV
;
A
#
# COMPACT_ATOMS: atom_id res chain seq x y z
N MET A 1 10.66 2.78 73.62
CA MET A 1 10.26 1.39 73.29
C MET A 1 10.81 1.06 71.92
N SER A 2 11.76 0.12 71.92
CA SER A 2 12.42 -0.44 70.75
C SER A 2 11.47 -1.36 69.99
N LEU A 3 11.46 -1.29 68.65
CA LEU A 3 11.22 -2.46 67.81
C LEU A 3 11.90 -2.26 66.45
N ALA A 4 12.82 -3.18 66.21
CA ALA A 4 13.64 -3.34 65.03
C ALA A 4 12.85 -3.98 63.86
N LEU A 5 13.61 -4.25 62.79
CA LEU A 5 13.39 -5.17 61.65
C LEU A 5 12.98 -4.45 60.37
N TYR A 6 13.50 -4.74 59.18
CA TYR A 6 14.59 -5.59 58.69
C TYR A 6 14.65 -5.35 57.17
N THR A 7 15.86 -5.20 56.61
CA THR A 7 16.34 -5.34 55.21
C THR A 7 15.35 -5.25 54.02
N SER A 8 15.70 -4.59 52.91
CA SER A 8 16.32 -5.28 51.75
C SER A 8 16.88 -4.31 50.71
N LYS A 9 18.02 -4.69 50.16
CA LYS A 9 18.83 -4.02 49.13
C LYS A 9 18.35 -4.48 47.75
N THR A 10 17.88 -3.58 46.88
CA THR A 10 17.61 -3.91 45.46
C THR A 10 18.05 -2.77 44.53
N LYS A 11 19.28 -2.96 44.05
CA LYS A 11 19.89 -2.53 42.78
C LYS A 11 18.89 -1.95 41.75
N ILE A 12 18.87 -0.63 41.60
CA ILE A 12 18.24 0.04 40.46
C ILE A 12 19.24 -0.02 39.30
N MET A 13 19.01 -0.95 38.36
CA MET A 13 19.70 -1.00 37.08
C MET A 13 19.18 0.14 36.19
N SER A 14 20.09 1.00 35.76
CA SER A 14 19.89 2.04 34.77
C SER A 14 19.59 1.44 33.40
N GLU A 15 18.40 1.69 32.89
CA GLU A 15 18.00 1.32 31.53
C GLU A 15 18.50 2.38 30.54
N GLU A 16 19.58 2.06 29.82
CA GLU A 16 20.12 2.88 28.74
C GLU A 16 19.07 3.06 27.63
N LYS A 17 18.57 4.30 27.48
CA LYS A 17 17.71 4.70 26.36
C LYS A 17 18.50 4.58 25.05
N LYS A 18 18.18 3.57 24.24
CA LYS A 18 18.61 3.49 22.84
C LYS A 18 18.26 4.79 22.09
N PRO A 19 19.16 5.32 21.23
CA PRO A 19 18.94 6.57 20.54
C PRO A 19 17.76 6.45 19.56
N LYS A 20 16.76 7.33 19.73
CA LYS A 20 15.62 7.44 18.82
C LYS A 20 16.13 7.90 17.46
N THR A 21 16.14 7.01 16.47
CA THR A 21 16.40 7.34 15.07
C THR A 21 15.50 8.50 14.63
N LYS A 22 16.14 9.56 14.13
CA LYS A 22 15.51 10.80 13.64
C LYS A 22 14.38 10.42 12.68
N LYS A 23 13.12 10.68 13.07
CA LYS A 23 11.96 10.44 12.20
C LYS A 23 12.05 11.45 11.06
N GLU A 24 12.46 10.97 9.90
CA GLU A 24 12.44 11.70 8.64
C GLU A 24 11.04 12.32 8.45
N THR A 25 10.98 13.63 8.22
CA THR A 25 9.75 14.35 7.91
C THR A 25 9.20 13.78 6.61
N ARG A 26 8.21 12.88 6.72
CA ARG A 26 7.57 12.25 5.56
C ARG A 26 6.97 13.33 4.64
N LYS A 27 7.68 13.65 3.55
CA LYS A 27 7.07 14.30 2.37
C LYS A 27 5.81 13.48 2.02
N ARG A 28 4.68 14.15 1.75
CA ARG A 28 3.41 13.46 1.43
C ARG A 28 3.59 12.63 0.16
N ARG A 29 3.81 11.32 0.33
CA ARG A 29 4.02 10.38 -0.79
C ARG A 29 2.81 10.36 -1.69
N LYS A 30 3.02 10.64 -2.98
CA LYS A 30 1.98 10.64 -4.01
C LYS A 30 1.68 9.25 -4.59
N PHE A 31 2.40 8.21 -4.16
CA PHE A 31 2.26 6.85 -4.67
C PHE A 31 1.89 5.86 -3.55
N PRO A 32 1.21 4.75 -3.90
CA PRO A 32 0.85 3.69 -2.96
C PRO A 32 2.08 2.89 -2.52
N THR A 33 2.04 2.38 -1.30
CA THR A 33 3.16 1.60 -0.71
C THR A 33 2.76 0.19 -0.32
N SER A 34 1.54 -0.21 -0.64
CA SER A 34 1.03 -1.57 -0.47
C SER A 34 0.76 -2.15 -1.87
N PRO A 35 0.92 -3.46 -2.06
CA PRO A 35 0.51 -4.14 -3.29
C PRO A 35 -0.95 -3.87 -3.64
N ILE A 36 -1.26 -3.80 -4.93
CA ILE A 36 -2.62 -3.55 -5.42
C ILE A 36 -3.62 -4.65 -4.99
N ASP A 37 -3.16 -5.89 -4.87
CA ASP A 37 -4.01 -7.05 -4.55
C ASP A 37 -4.76 -6.89 -3.22
N GLU A 38 -4.04 -6.56 -2.15
CA GLU A 38 -4.61 -6.29 -0.82
C GLU A 38 -5.68 -5.18 -0.86
N VAL A 39 -5.46 -4.19 -1.74
CA VAL A 39 -6.33 -3.03 -1.88
C VAL A 39 -7.54 -3.34 -2.76
N LEU A 40 -7.39 -4.20 -3.78
CA LEU A 40 -8.49 -4.72 -4.59
C LEU A 40 -9.42 -5.58 -3.73
N GLU A 41 -8.90 -6.40 -2.83
CA GLU A 41 -9.71 -7.16 -1.88
C GLU A 41 -10.55 -6.23 -1.00
N PHE A 42 -9.95 -5.16 -0.47
CA PHE A 42 -10.69 -4.14 0.28
C PHE A 42 -11.77 -3.46 -0.57
N ALA A 43 -11.44 -3.05 -1.79
CA ALA A 43 -12.39 -2.42 -2.70
C ALA A 43 -13.56 -3.36 -3.08
N LYS A 44 -13.30 -4.67 -3.21
CA LYS A 44 -14.34 -5.71 -3.37
C LYS A 44 -15.27 -5.75 -2.16
N SER A 45 -14.74 -5.68 -0.94
CA SER A 45 -15.59 -5.62 0.27
C SER A 45 -16.46 -4.36 0.30
N VAL A 46 -15.92 -3.20 -0.09
CA VAL A 46 -16.71 -1.96 -0.24
C VAL A 46 -17.84 -2.15 -1.27
N TYR A 47 -17.53 -2.76 -2.42
CA TYR A 47 -18.51 -3.04 -3.47
C TYR A 47 -19.63 -3.95 -2.97
N LYS A 48 -19.27 -5.08 -2.37
CA LYS A 48 -20.20 -6.10 -1.88
C LYS A 48 -21.11 -5.55 -0.77
N PHE A 49 -20.54 -4.85 0.20
CA PHE A 49 -21.31 -4.28 1.31
C PHE A 49 -22.26 -3.16 0.85
N GLY A 50 -21.82 -2.32 -0.10
CA GLY A 50 -22.61 -1.20 -0.61
C GLY A 50 -23.49 -1.49 -1.82
N ALA A 51 -23.39 -2.68 -2.41
CA ALA A 51 -23.89 -2.98 -3.76
C ALA A 51 -23.52 -1.86 -4.77
N GLY A 52 -22.26 -1.40 -4.71
CA GLY A 52 -21.75 -0.30 -5.53
C GLY A 52 -22.13 1.12 -5.07
N ASN A 53 -22.89 1.30 -4.00
CA ASN A 53 -23.17 2.61 -3.39
C ASN A 53 -22.11 3.00 -2.35
N LYS A 54 -22.14 4.26 -1.90
CA LYS A 54 -21.31 4.72 -0.77
C LYS A 54 -21.74 4.01 0.52
N VAL A 55 -20.78 3.69 1.37
CA VAL A 55 -20.98 2.92 2.61
C VAL A 55 -20.50 3.68 3.82
N ARG A 56 -21.17 3.51 4.97
CA ARG A 56 -20.67 4.03 6.25
C ARG A 56 -19.40 3.28 6.63
N ARG A 57 -18.33 4.01 6.91
CA ARG A 57 -17.01 3.43 7.23
C ARG A 57 -17.09 2.46 8.40
N LEU A 58 -17.71 2.88 9.51
CA LEU A 58 -17.82 2.04 10.72
C LEU A 58 -18.55 0.74 10.42
N SER A 59 -19.72 0.81 9.78
CA SER A 59 -20.52 -0.36 9.43
C SER A 59 -19.78 -1.33 8.50
N LEU A 60 -19.04 -0.82 7.50
CA LEU A 60 -18.20 -1.66 6.66
C LEU A 60 -17.13 -2.41 7.46
N PHE A 61 -16.48 -1.74 8.40
CA PHE A 61 -15.40 -2.31 9.19
C PHE A 61 -15.89 -3.32 10.23
N ASP A 62 -17.07 -3.10 10.78
CA ASP A 62 -17.77 -4.06 11.64
C ASP A 62 -18.10 -5.34 10.84
N GLU A 63 -18.61 -5.21 9.61
CA GLU A 63 -18.94 -6.35 8.74
C GLU A 63 -17.70 -7.19 8.36
N ILE A 64 -16.59 -6.55 7.98
CA ILE A 64 -15.38 -7.28 7.55
C ILE A 64 -14.48 -7.70 8.72
N GLY A 65 -14.93 -7.52 9.98
CA GLY A 65 -14.22 -7.93 11.18
C GLY A 65 -12.86 -7.23 11.39
N LYS A 66 -12.72 -5.97 10.96
CA LYS A 66 -11.46 -5.20 11.10
C LYS A 66 -11.69 -3.93 11.90
N SER A 67 -10.76 -3.60 12.81
CA SER A 67 -10.86 -2.34 13.57
C SER A 67 -10.70 -1.12 12.63
N PRO A 68 -11.66 -0.17 12.63
CA PRO A 68 -11.63 1.02 11.76
C PRO A 68 -10.51 2.01 12.10
N ASP A 69 -9.96 1.92 13.32
CA ASP A 69 -8.96 2.85 13.85
C ASP A 69 -7.54 2.27 13.91
N SER A 70 -7.37 1.00 13.52
CA SER A 70 -6.05 0.37 13.51
C SER A 70 -5.13 1.02 12.46
N GLY A 71 -3.82 1.03 12.75
CA GLY A 71 -2.81 1.50 11.81
C GLY A 71 -2.87 0.80 10.43
N PRO A 72 -3.01 -0.54 10.38
CA PRO A 72 -3.18 -1.27 9.12
C PRO A 72 -4.42 -0.82 8.34
N THR A 73 -5.56 -0.65 9.00
CA THR A 73 -6.79 -0.16 8.36
C THR A 73 -6.63 1.24 7.78
N ARG A 74 -6.06 2.17 8.55
CA ARG A 74 -5.78 3.53 8.06
C ARG A 74 -4.85 3.52 6.85
N THR A 75 -3.85 2.64 6.86
CA THR A 75 -2.93 2.44 5.74
C THR A 75 -3.65 1.88 4.51
N LEU A 76 -4.53 0.88 4.69
CA LEU A 76 -5.33 0.27 3.64
C LEU A 76 -6.25 1.28 2.94
N ILE A 77 -7.01 2.07 3.70
CA ILE A 77 -7.87 3.13 3.15
C ILE A 77 -7.04 4.16 2.39
N THR A 78 -5.90 4.56 2.96
CA THR A 78 -5.01 5.54 2.32
C THR A 78 -4.45 5.03 1.01
N ASN A 79 -3.98 3.78 0.96
CA ASN A 79 -3.47 3.18 -0.28
C ASN A 79 -4.61 2.95 -1.31
N SER A 80 -5.81 2.60 -0.86
CA SER A 80 -7.01 2.54 -1.72
C SER A 80 -7.33 3.88 -2.38
N GLY A 81 -7.25 4.97 -1.63
CA GLY A 81 -7.36 6.31 -2.20
C GLY A 81 -6.24 6.66 -3.16
N LYS A 82 -5.00 6.28 -2.83
CA LYS A 82 -3.83 6.54 -3.69
C LYS A 82 -3.89 5.82 -5.02
N TYR A 83 -4.31 4.56 -5.05
CA TYR A 83 -4.56 3.81 -6.29
C TYR A 83 -5.76 4.35 -7.08
N GLY A 84 -6.58 5.23 -6.49
CA GLY A 84 -7.80 5.73 -7.13
C GLY A 84 -8.96 4.74 -7.10
N LEU A 85 -8.90 3.68 -6.28
CA LEU A 85 -9.98 2.71 -6.11
C LEU A 85 -11.17 3.31 -5.35
N THR A 86 -10.89 4.06 -4.28
CA THR A 86 -11.91 4.62 -3.38
C THR A 86 -11.77 6.11 -3.17
N LYS A 87 -12.89 6.76 -2.83
CA LYS A 87 -12.98 8.11 -2.27
C LYS A 87 -13.24 8.03 -0.76
N GLY A 88 -12.78 9.05 -0.05
CA GLY A 88 -12.84 9.13 1.41
C GLY A 88 -11.51 8.77 2.06
N SER A 89 -11.18 9.46 3.15
CA SER A 89 -10.00 9.17 3.97
C SER A 89 -10.37 8.25 5.14
N TYR A 90 -9.39 7.81 5.93
CA TYR A 90 -9.67 7.05 7.15
C TYR A 90 -10.51 7.83 8.18
N GLY A 91 -10.57 9.16 8.07
CA GLY A 91 -11.40 10.03 8.90
C GLY A 91 -12.77 10.35 8.30
N ALA A 92 -13.06 9.87 7.08
CA ALA A 92 -14.36 10.10 6.44
C ALA A 92 -15.46 9.25 7.10
N GLU A 93 -16.67 9.80 7.12
CA GLU A 93 -17.87 9.08 7.55
C GLU A 93 -18.28 7.99 6.54
N PHE A 94 -18.09 8.28 5.25
CA PHE A 94 -18.42 7.41 4.15
C PHE A 94 -17.20 7.06 3.29
N LEU A 95 -17.19 5.84 2.78
CA LEU A 95 -16.28 5.38 1.73
C LEU A 95 -17.09 5.04 0.48
N GLU A 96 -16.54 5.33 -0.69
CA GLU A 96 -17.19 5.09 -1.97
C GLU A 96 -16.15 4.60 -2.99
N LEU A 97 -16.54 3.72 -3.90
CA LEU A 97 -15.69 3.37 -5.04
C LEU A 97 -15.73 4.47 -6.11
N THR A 98 -14.58 4.78 -6.71
CA THR A 98 -14.56 5.59 -7.93
C THR A 98 -15.22 4.82 -9.08
N PRO A 99 -15.63 5.48 -10.18
CA PRO A 99 -16.16 4.77 -11.35
C PRO A 99 -15.21 3.68 -11.87
N LYS A 100 -13.91 3.98 -11.95
CA LYS A 100 -12.86 3.02 -12.34
C LYS A 100 -12.67 1.93 -11.28
N GLY A 101 -12.76 2.30 -9.99
CA GLY A 101 -12.72 1.34 -8.90
C GLY A 101 -13.86 0.32 -8.95
N LYS A 102 -15.08 0.76 -9.28
CA LYS A 102 -16.21 -0.16 -9.54
C LYS A 102 -15.92 -1.07 -10.72
N GLN A 103 -15.38 -0.53 -11.81
CA GLN A 103 -14.97 -1.33 -12.97
C GLN A 103 -13.94 -2.41 -12.63
N ALA A 104 -13.02 -2.12 -11.73
CA ALA A 104 -11.95 -3.03 -11.33
C ALA A 104 -12.39 -4.18 -10.41
N VAL A 105 -13.56 -4.07 -9.75
CA VAL A 105 -14.01 -5.04 -8.72
C VAL A 105 -15.40 -5.63 -8.96
N ASN A 106 -16.18 -5.10 -9.90
CA ASN A 106 -17.49 -5.66 -10.22
C ASN A 106 -17.33 -6.94 -11.05
N ASP A 107 -17.88 -8.04 -10.54
CA ASP A 107 -17.83 -9.34 -11.20
C ASP A 107 -18.75 -9.42 -12.43
N ASP A 108 -19.75 -8.54 -12.53
CA ASP A 108 -20.67 -8.45 -13.68
C ASP A 108 -20.05 -7.78 -14.93
N ILE A 109 -18.87 -7.18 -14.77
CA ILE A 109 -18.13 -6.55 -15.88
C ILE A 109 -17.26 -7.61 -16.55
N ASP A 110 -17.16 -7.52 -17.88
CA ASP A 110 -16.33 -8.43 -18.66
C ASP A 110 -14.88 -8.45 -18.16
N GLU A 111 -14.26 -9.62 -18.18
CA GLU A 111 -12.95 -9.82 -17.57
C GLU A 111 -11.90 -8.89 -18.18
N LEU A 112 -11.96 -8.63 -19.49
CA LEU A 112 -10.99 -7.80 -20.20
C LEU A 112 -11.09 -6.33 -19.76
N THR A 113 -12.29 -5.77 -19.65
CA THR A 113 -12.51 -4.42 -19.12
C THR A 113 -12.09 -4.32 -17.66
N ARG A 114 -12.44 -5.31 -16.84
CA ARG A 114 -12.02 -5.35 -15.43
C ARG A 114 -10.50 -5.38 -15.29
N ARG A 115 -9.81 -6.23 -16.06
CA ARG A 115 -8.35 -6.32 -16.09
C ARG A 115 -7.70 -5.02 -16.56
N LYS A 116 -8.24 -4.39 -17.61
CA LYS A 116 -7.77 -3.06 -18.06
C LYS A 116 -7.89 -2.02 -16.96
N ALA A 117 -9.02 -1.96 -16.25
CA ALA A 117 -9.21 -1.04 -15.13
C ALA A 117 -8.20 -1.29 -14.01
N GLN A 118 -7.92 -2.56 -13.67
CA GLN A 118 -6.92 -2.93 -12.66
C GLN A 118 -5.49 -2.51 -13.06
N ILE A 119 -5.08 -2.78 -14.31
CA ILE A 119 -3.78 -2.33 -14.84
C ILE A 119 -3.68 -0.81 -14.81
N GLN A 120 -4.77 -0.14 -15.19
CA GLN A 120 -4.79 1.31 -15.23
C GLN A 120 -4.58 1.91 -13.83
N LEU A 121 -5.33 1.44 -12.84
CA LEU A 121 -5.22 1.89 -11.44
C LEU A 121 -3.85 1.56 -10.83
N ALA A 122 -3.29 0.39 -11.11
CA ALA A 122 -2.08 -0.10 -10.44
C ALA A 122 -0.78 0.44 -11.05
N ILE A 123 -0.79 0.76 -12.35
CA ILE A 123 0.41 1.06 -13.13
C ILE A 123 0.25 2.41 -13.84
N THR A 124 -0.69 2.53 -14.78
CA THR A 124 -0.64 3.65 -15.73
C THR A 124 -1.13 4.98 -15.15
N ASP A 125 -1.98 4.96 -14.12
CA ASP A 125 -2.43 6.17 -13.42
C ASP A 125 -1.34 6.74 -12.47
N HIS A 126 -0.18 6.08 -12.38
CA HIS A 126 0.94 6.47 -11.53
C HIS A 126 2.18 6.75 -12.39
N PRO A 127 2.59 8.02 -12.57
CA PRO A 127 3.65 8.37 -13.52
C PRO A 127 4.96 7.60 -13.34
N VAL A 128 5.37 7.33 -12.09
CA VAL A 128 6.57 6.54 -11.81
C VAL A 128 6.45 5.07 -12.22
N TYR A 129 5.26 4.46 -12.05
CA TYR A 129 5.03 3.07 -12.44
C TYR A 129 4.79 2.95 -13.94
N LEU A 130 4.10 3.92 -14.54
CA LEU A 130 3.96 4.03 -15.98
C LEU A 130 5.34 4.11 -16.65
N ASN A 131 6.22 4.97 -16.16
CA ASN A 131 7.55 5.14 -16.73
C ASN A 131 8.40 3.85 -16.63
N LEU A 132 8.34 3.16 -15.48
CA LEU A 132 8.96 1.83 -15.33
C LEU A 132 8.38 0.80 -16.30
N TYR A 133 7.05 0.80 -16.45
CA TYR A 133 6.36 -0.11 -17.36
C TYR A 133 6.74 0.15 -18.81
N GLU A 134 6.63 1.39 -19.30
CA GLU A 134 6.94 1.77 -20.69
C GLU A 134 8.41 1.53 -21.03
N THR A 135 9.33 1.72 -20.08
CA THR A 135 10.76 1.51 -20.30
C THR A 135 11.12 0.03 -20.48
N TYR A 136 10.45 -0.87 -19.73
CA TYR A 136 10.83 -2.28 -19.66
C TYR A 136 9.84 -3.25 -20.27
N VAL A 137 8.66 -2.80 -20.70
CA VAL A 137 7.70 -3.65 -21.44
C VAL A 137 8.33 -4.13 -22.75
N GLY A 138 8.17 -5.42 -23.05
CA GLY A 138 8.77 -6.04 -24.25
C GLY A 138 10.28 -6.30 -24.17
N ASN A 139 10.94 -5.87 -23.09
CA ASN A 139 12.37 -6.08 -22.85
C ASN A 139 12.62 -7.07 -21.70
N LYS A 140 13.85 -7.58 -21.60
CA LYS A 140 14.28 -8.31 -20.40
C LYS A 140 14.27 -7.36 -19.21
N ILE A 141 13.55 -7.74 -18.15
CA ILE A 141 13.50 -7.00 -16.89
C ILE A 141 14.94 -6.84 -16.37
N PRO A 142 15.43 -5.61 -16.15
CA PRO A 142 16.77 -5.39 -15.63
C PRO A 142 16.88 -5.78 -14.16
N SER A 143 18.09 -5.70 -13.60
CA SER A 143 18.29 -5.93 -12.17
C SER A 143 17.52 -4.91 -11.33
N ARG A 144 17.18 -5.29 -10.10
CA ARG A 144 16.48 -4.40 -9.16
C ARG A 144 17.23 -3.11 -8.91
N GLN A 145 18.57 -3.16 -8.87
CA GLN A 145 19.40 -1.97 -8.67
C GLN A 145 19.25 -0.97 -9.82
N VAL A 146 19.26 -1.44 -11.06
CA VAL A 146 19.05 -0.57 -12.24
C VAL A 146 17.68 0.11 -12.19
N MET A 147 16.63 -0.61 -11.79
CA MET A 147 15.31 0.00 -11.59
C MET A 147 15.29 1.04 -10.47
N ILE A 148 16.03 0.81 -9.39
CA ILE A 148 16.15 1.75 -8.26
C ILE A 148 16.82 3.03 -8.73
N ASP A 149 17.92 2.91 -9.47
CA ASP A 149 18.66 4.05 -10.01
C ASP A 149 17.78 4.85 -10.98
N PHE A 150 17.05 4.16 -11.88
CA PHE A 150 16.05 4.78 -12.76
C PHE A 150 14.97 5.56 -11.99
N VAL A 151 14.44 5.00 -10.90
CA VAL A 151 13.45 5.71 -10.07
C VAL A 151 14.05 6.94 -9.40
N LYS A 152 15.32 6.90 -8.99
CA LYS A 152 16.01 8.05 -8.38
C LYS A 152 16.32 9.16 -9.39
N GLU A 153 16.54 8.81 -10.65
CA GLU A 153 16.66 9.80 -11.74
C GLU A 153 15.31 10.45 -12.06
N TYR A 154 14.20 9.69 -11.96
CA TYR A 154 12.86 10.20 -12.24
C TYR A 154 12.23 10.99 -11.08
N VAL A 155 12.47 10.58 -9.83
CA VAL A 155 11.88 11.18 -8.64
C VAL A 155 12.92 12.03 -7.91
N GLU A 156 12.75 13.35 -7.95
CA GLU A 156 13.61 14.31 -7.26
C GLU A 156 13.72 14.03 -5.76
N ASP A 157 14.94 14.14 -5.22
CA ASP A 157 15.30 13.86 -3.82
C ASP A 157 14.82 12.49 -3.30
N CYS A 158 14.70 11.47 -4.16
CA CYS A 158 14.21 10.16 -3.73
C CYS A 158 15.29 9.38 -2.95
N PRO A 159 15.11 9.14 -1.63
CA PRO A 159 16.06 8.33 -0.89
C PRO A 159 15.97 6.87 -1.35
N GLU A 160 17.08 6.13 -1.25
CA GLU A 160 17.15 4.75 -1.71
C GLU A 160 16.10 3.83 -1.07
N SER A 161 15.80 4.04 0.21
CA SER A 161 14.76 3.28 0.92
C SER A 161 13.35 3.50 0.36
N GLU A 162 13.12 4.63 -0.31
CA GLU A 162 11.85 4.98 -0.96
C GLU A 162 11.81 4.44 -2.39
N ALA A 163 12.88 4.64 -3.16
CA ALA A 163 13.04 4.06 -4.49
C ALA A 163 12.90 2.53 -4.46
N THR A 164 13.53 1.87 -3.48
CA THR A 164 13.38 0.43 -3.25
C THR A 164 11.91 0.03 -3.04
N LYS A 165 11.14 0.80 -2.27
CA LYS A 165 9.72 0.51 -2.03
C LYS A 165 8.88 0.69 -3.28
N ILE A 166 9.17 1.72 -4.08
CA ILE A 166 8.52 1.96 -5.37
C ILE A 166 8.75 0.75 -6.30
N VAL A 167 10.00 0.36 -6.50
CA VAL A 167 10.38 -0.77 -7.37
C VAL A 167 9.75 -2.08 -6.87
N ASN A 168 9.80 -2.35 -5.57
CA ASN A 168 9.20 -3.56 -5.01
C ASN A 168 7.68 -3.61 -5.24
N THR A 169 7.00 -2.49 -4.99
CA THR A 169 5.54 -2.39 -5.19
C THR A 169 5.19 -2.56 -6.67
N PHE A 170 5.95 -1.92 -7.56
CA PHE A 170 5.78 -2.07 -9.00
C PHE A 170 5.90 -3.52 -9.46
N ILE A 171 6.98 -4.21 -9.08
CA ILE A 171 7.21 -5.62 -9.46
C ILE A 171 6.06 -6.50 -8.98
N VAL A 172 5.65 -6.36 -7.71
CA VAL A 172 4.55 -7.16 -7.15
C VAL A 172 3.23 -6.88 -7.88
N ASN A 173 2.90 -5.61 -8.14
CA ASN A 173 1.70 -5.25 -8.88
C ASN A 173 1.71 -5.82 -10.30
N ALA A 174 2.84 -5.68 -10.99
CA ALA A 174 2.97 -6.09 -12.36
C ALA A 174 2.96 -7.62 -12.53
N GLN A 175 3.53 -8.35 -11.58
CA GLN A 175 3.42 -9.82 -11.50
C GLN A 175 1.97 -10.24 -11.23
N HIS A 176 1.31 -9.63 -10.23
CA HIS A 176 -0.10 -9.93 -9.91
C HIS A 176 -1.02 -9.71 -11.11
N LEU A 177 -0.77 -8.67 -11.90
CA LEU A 177 -1.56 -8.33 -13.09
C LEU A 177 -1.14 -9.08 -14.35
N GLY A 178 -0.07 -9.88 -14.29
CA GLY A 178 0.44 -10.65 -15.43
C GLY A 178 1.06 -9.81 -16.55
N VAL A 179 1.41 -8.55 -16.27
CA VAL A 179 2.00 -7.64 -17.29
C VAL A 179 3.52 -7.71 -17.34
N LEU A 180 4.15 -8.34 -16.35
CA LEU A 180 5.56 -8.72 -16.40
C LEU A 180 5.68 -10.24 -16.46
N GLN A 181 6.21 -10.76 -17.58
CA GLN A 181 6.67 -12.14 -17.64
C GLN A 181 8.10 -12.19 -17.10
N THR A 182 8.29 -12.97 -16.03
CA THR A 182 9.64 -13.34 -15.64
C THR A 182 10.12 -14.30 -16.71
N ILE A 183 11.04 -13.86 -17.58
CA ILE A 183 11.75 -14.79 -18.45
C ILE A 183 12.62 -15.62 -17.50
N ALA A 184 12.05 -16.71 -16.97
CA ALA A 184 12.82 -17.78 -16.40
C ALA A 184 13.69 -18.29 -17.55
N GLY A 185 14.95 -17.86 -17.55
CA GLY A 185 15.95 -18.41 -18.45
C GLY A 185 15.93 -19.92 -18.30
N ALA A 186 15.89 -20.57 -19.45
CA ALA A 186 16.08 -22.01 -19.60
C ALA A 186 17.07 -22.54 -18.57
N VAL A 187 16.63 -23.56 -17.82
CA VAL A 187 17.54 -24.53 -17.20
C VAL A 187 17.72 -25.66 -18.21
#